data_AF-A0A250VTD8-F1
#
_entry.id   AF-A0A250VTD8-F1
#
_cell.length_a   1.000
_cell.length_b   1.000
_cell.length_c   1.000
_cell.angle_alpha   90.00
_cell.angle_beta   90.00
_cell.angle_gamma   90.00
#
_symmetry.space_group_name_H-M   'P 1'
#
loop_
_entity.id
_entity.type
_entity.pdbx_description
1 polymer ?
#
loop_
_entity_poly.entity_id
_entity_poly.type
_entity_poly.pdbx_seq_one_letter_code
_entity_poly.pdbx_strand_id
1 'polypeptide(L)'
;MAAHPGTHVHTADNAVPPLNDDLAGLLDDLAGFHHGLDLIADGVRALAVDRLTIQQTQTVVTMLAGSTDPAGQQIDVAALIAALVARLLNADENPALRTLPTDTQDQARTAGADFADHDAYITPRTDIAKTVYDLNPL
;
A
#
# COMPACT_ATOMS: atom_id res chain seq x y z
N MET A 1 0.06 28.39 44.01
CA MET A 1 0.14 28.25 42.54
C MET A 1 1.04 27.06 42.24
N ALA A 2 0.45 25.90 41.97
CA ALA A 2 1.22 24.74 41.51
C ALA A 2 1.54 24.94 40.02
N ALA A 3 2.81 24.88 39.67
CA ALA A 3 3.27 24.93 38.28
C ALA A 3 2.70 23.73 37.52
N HIS A 4 2.07 24.01 36.37
CA HIS A 4 1.65 22.97 35.43
C HIS A 4 2.91 22.34 34.85
N PRO A 5 3.12 21.01 34.94
CA PRO A 5 4.18 20.37 34.20
C PRO A 5 3.80 20.43 32.73
N GLY A 6 4.43 21.35 31.99
CA GLY A 6 4.43 21.33 30.54
C GLY A 6 5.04 20.02 30.09
N THR A 7 4.20 19.03 29.79
CA THR A 7 4.61 17.79 29.17
C THR A 7 5.27 18.13 27.85
N HIS A 8 6.57 17.82 27.76
CA HIS A 8 7.39 18.04 26.59
C HIS A 8 6.86 17.17 25.42
N VAL A 9 5.94 17.72 24.63
CA VAL A 9 5.40 17.07 23.41
C VAL A 9 6.38 17.10 22.23
N HIS A 10 7.57 17.66 22.43
CA HIS A 10 8.64 17.79 21.43
C HIS A 10 10.01 17.37 21.98
N THR A 11 10.12 16.17 22.57
CA THR A 11 11.42 15.53 22.79
C THR A 11 11.82 14.72 21.56
N ALA A 12 13.13 14.57 21.29
CA ALA A 12 13.64 13.74 20.21
C ALA A 12 13.11 12.30 20.26
N ASP A 13 12.82 11.80 21.48
CA ASP A 13 12.27 10.46 21.72
C ASP A 13 10.81 10.29 21.29
N ASN A 14 10.10 11.39 20.97
CA ASN A 14 8.71 11.37 20.49
C ASN A 14 8.59 11.75 19.00
N ALA A 15 9.70 11.95 18.30
CA ALA A 15 9.69 12.24 16.86
C ALA A 15 9.39 10.97 16.06
N VAL A 16 8.64 11.10 14.96
CA VAL A 16 8.53 10.00 14.00
C VAL A 16 9.92 9.80 13.37
N PRO A 17 10.48 8.59 13.40
CA PRO A 17 11.79 8.33 12.79
C PRO A 17 11.79 8.67 11.30
N PRO A 18 12.95 9.04 10.72
CA PRO A 18 13.08 9.13 9.28
C PRO A 18 12.84 7.75 8.63
N LEU A 19 12.56 7.75 7.33
CA LEU A 19 12.53 6.52 6.53
C LEU A 19 13.84 5.75 6.65
N ASN A 20 13.75 4.42 6.64
CA ASN A 20 14.94 3.58 6.47
C ASN A 20 15.42 3.63 5.00
N ASP A 21 16.69 3.28 4.80
CA ASP A 21 17.34 3.37 3.49
C ASP A 21 16.66 2.46 2.44
N ASP A 22 16.11 1.32 2.86
CA ASP A 22 15.45 0.36 1.97
C ASP A 22 14.17 0.94 1.35
N LEU A 23 13.25 1.47 2.17
CA LEU A 23 12.01 2.08 1.67
C LEU A 23 12.29 3.40 0.94
N ALA A 24 13.25 4.18 1.44
CA ALA A 24 13.66 5.41 0.76
C ALA A 24 14.20 5.14 -0.65
N GLY A 25 15.06 4.12 -0.81
CA GLY A 25 15.61 3.72 -2.11
C GLY A 25 14.52 3.30 -3.10
N LEU A 26 13.56 2.48 -2.67
CA LEU A 26 12.43 2.07 -3.52
C LEU A 26 11.57 3.24 -3.99
N LEU A 27 11.36 4.25 -3.14
CA LEU A 27 10.61 5.45 -3.51
C LEU A 27 11.37 6.33 -4.49
N ASP A 28 12.68 6.44 -4.31
CA ASP A 28 13.55 7.20 -5.22
C ASP A 28 13.66 6.53 -6.59
N ASP A 29 13.63 5.19 -6.66
CA ASP A 29 13.60 4.43 -7.90
C ASP A 29 12.32 4.66 -8.73
N LEU A 30 11.21 5.08 -8.11
CA LEU A 30 9.96 5.40 -8.82
C LEU A 30 9.94 6.81 -9.41
N ALA A 31 10.84 7.69 -8.96
CA ALA A 31 10.76 9.12 -9.24
C ALA A 31 10.92 9.44 -10.74
N GLY A 32 9.97 10.19 -11.29
CA GLY A 32 10.05 10.73 -12.65
C GLY A 32 9.71 9.75 -13.78
N PHE A 33 9.33 8.50 -13.46
CA PHE A 33 8.85 7.53 -14.46
C PHE A 33 7.48 7.91 -15.00
N HIS A 34 6.56 8.31 -14.12
CA HIS A 34 5.20 8.70 -14.48
C HIS A 34 4.56 9.50 -13.34
N HIS A 35 3.83 10.57 -13.66
CA HIS A 35 3.20 11.43 -12.65
C HIS A 35 2.30 10.67 -11.66
N GLY A 36 1.58 9.65 -12.13
CA GLY A 36 0.76 8.80 -11.27
C GLY A 36 1.56 7.96 -10.27
N LEU A 37 2.79 7.54 -10.62
CA LEU A 37 3.68 6.81 -9.71
C LEU A 37 4.31 7.76 -8.69
N ASP A 38 4.64 9.00 -9.11
CA ASP A 38 5.14 10.03 -8.19
C ASP A 38 4.10 10.31 -7.07
N LEU A 39 2.81 10.41 -7.41
CA LEU A 39 1.74 10.60 -6.43
C LEU A 39 1.59 9.42 -5.46
N ILE A 40 1.77 8.19 -5.93
CA ILE A 40 1.77 7.00 -5.08
C ILE A 40 2.97 7.05 -4.13
N ALA A 41 4.16 7.37 -4.64
CA ALA A 41 5.37 7.49 -3.85
C ALA A 41 5.25 8.57 -2.76
N ASP A 42 4.67 9.73 -3.10
CA ASP A 42 4.38 10.79 -2.14
C ASP A 42 3.38 10.34 -1.06
N GLY A 43 2.34 9.61 -1.46
CA GLY A 43 1.36 9.03 -0.52
C GLY A 43 1.99 8.02 0.44
N VAL A 44 2.83 7.11 -0.06
CA VAL A 44 3.57 6.13 0.77
C VAL A 44 4.52 6.85 1.71
N ARG A 45 5.26 7.87 1.23
CA ARG A 45 6.15 8.69 2.06
C ARG A 45 5.39 9.36 3.19
N ALA A 46 4.24 9.96 2.91
CA ALA A 46 3.39 10.58 3.92
C ALA A 46 2.91 9.57 4.98
N LEU A 47 2.38 8.42 4.57
CA LEU A 47 1.91 7.38 5.51
C LEU A 47 3.02 6.85 6.42
N ALA A 48 4.26 6.78 5.92
CA ALA A 48 5.38 6.22 6.67
C ALA A 48 5.97 7.19 7.70
N VAL A 49 5.86 8.50 7.50
CA VAL A 49 6.41 9.53 8.41
C VAL A 49 5.34 10.30 9.18
N ASP A 50 4.06 10.04 8.91
CA ASP A 50 2.95 10.62 9.64
C ASP A 50 2.88 10.07 11.07
N ARG A 51 2.52 10.95 12.00
CA ARG A 51 2.27 10.56 13.39
C ARG A 51 0.85 9.97 13.51
N LEU A 52 0.72 8.69 13.21
CA LEU A 52 -0.54 7.95 13.35
C LEU A 52 -0.82 7.59 14.81
N THR A 53 -2.08 7.68 15.23
CA THR A 53 -2.59 7.00 16.43
C THR A 53 -2.69 5.50 16.20
N ILE A 54 -2.77 4.68 17.26
CA ILE A 54 -2.92 3.23 17.15
C ILE A 54 -4.10 2.86 16.24
N GLN A 55 -5.26 3.48 16.43
CA GLN A 55 -6.46 3.21 15.62
C GLN A 55 -6.25 3.58 14.14
N GLN A 56 -5.53 4.67 13.85
CA GLN A 56 -5.20 5.05 12.49
C GLN A 56 -4.20 4.06 11.87
N THR A 57 -3.17 3.64 12.60
CA THR A 57 -2.23 2.61 12.14
C THR A 57 -2.95 1.32 11.78
N GLN A 58 -3.86 0.86 12.66
CA GLN A 58 -4.68 -0.33 12.38
C GLN A 58 -5.49 -0.16 11.11
N THR A 59 -6.18 0.98 10.97
CA THR A 59 -7.03 1.29 9.82
C THR A 59 -6.23 1.34 8.51
N VAL A 60 -5.10 2.05 8.51
CA VAL A 60 -4.22 2.19 7.35
C VAL A 60 -3.66 0.83 6.94
N VAL A 61 -3.10 0.05 7.88
CA VAL A 61 -2.56 -1.29 7.58
C VAL A 61 -3.66 -2.20 7.03
N THR A 62 -4.86 -2.14 7.60
CA THR A 62 -6.03 -2.91 7.17
C THR A 62 -6.45 -2.57 5.75
N MET A 63 -6.46 -1.28 5.38
CA MET A 63 -6.79 -0.84 4.02
C MET A 63 -5.70 -1.19 3.01
N LEU A 64 -4.42 -1.10 3.41
CA LEU A 64 -3.28 -1.40 2.55
C LEU A 64 -3.16 -2.91 2.27
N ALA A 65 -3.25 -3.72 3.31
CA ALA A 65 -3.13 -5.18 3.23
C ALA A 65 -4.43 -5.90 2.84
N GLY A 66 -5.54 -5.15 2.78
CA GLY A 66 -6.85 -5.70 2.53
C GLY A 66 -7.50 -6.32 3.75
N SER A 67 -8.72 -5.90 4.01
CA SER A 67 -9.60 -6.53 4.99
C SER A 67 -11.05 -6.33 4.57
N THR A 68 -11.90 -7.23 5.04
CA THR A 68 -13.34 -7.12 4.88
C THR A 68 -13.89 -6.38 6.10
N ASP A 69 -14.54 -5.24 5.88
CA ASP A 69 -15.29 -4.62 6.97
C ASP A 69 -16.50 -5.49 7.36
N PRO A 70 -17.14 -5.27 8.54
CA PRO A 70 -18.31 -6.03 8.94
C PRO A 70 -19.53 -5.92 8.00
N ALA A 71 -19.53 -4.93 7.10
CA ALA A 71 -20.55 -4.72 6.08
C ALA A 71 -20.21 -5.42 4.74
N GLY A 72 -19.11 -6.15 4.67
CA GLY A 72 -18.65 -6.85 3.48
C GLY A 72 -17.94 -5.98 2.45
N GLN A 73 -17.67 -4.70 2.76
CA GLN A 73 -16.89 -3.83 1.89
C GLN A 73 -15.40 -4.13 2.08
N GLN A 74 -14.72 -4.42 0.98
CA GLN A 74 -13.29 -4.69 0.97
C GLN A 74 -12.58 -3.46 0.39
N ILE A 75 -11.82 -2.77 1.24
CA ILE A 75 -10.83 -1.79 0.79
C ILE A 75 -9.48 -2.49 0.87
N ASP A 76 -8.88 -2.70 -0.29
CA ASP A 76 -7.65 -3.47 -0.47
C ASP A 76 -6.81 -2.79 -1.55
N VAL A 77 -5.85 -1.98 -1.11
CA VAL A 77 -4.97 -1.22 -2.01
C VAL A 77 -4.03 -2.17 -2.78
N ALA A 78 -3.60 -3.28 -2.18
CA ALA A 78 -2.82 -4.30 -2.88
C ALA A 78 -3.63 -4.92 -4.03
N ALA A 79 -4.87 -5.33 -3.77
CA ALA A 79 -5.75 -5.86 -4.81
C ALA A 79 -6.08 -4.80 -5.89
N LEU A 80 -6.22 -3.52 -5.52
CA LEU A 80 -6.40 -2.43 -6.47
C LEU A 80 -5.19 -2.30 -7.41
N ILE A 81 -3.97 -2.33 -6.88
CA ILE A 81 -2.73 -2.27 -7.68
C ILE A 81 -2.63 -3.50 -8.58
N ALA A 82 -2.92 -4.69 -8.04
CA ALA A 82 -2.88 -5.92 -8.81
C ALA A 82 -3.88 -5.91 -9.98
N ALA A 83 -5.11 -5.42 -9.75
CA ALA A 83 -6.10 -5.22 -10.80
C ALA A 83 -5.66 -4.19 -11.85
N LEU A 84 -4.98 -3.11 -11.44
CA LEU A 84 -4.41 -2.13 -12.36
C LEU A 84 -3.34 -2.77 -13.26
N VAL A 85 -2.42 -3.55 -12.70
CA VAL A 85 -1.40 -4.28 -13.46
C VAL A 85 -2.05 -5.23 -14.47
N ALA A 86 -3.03 -6.02 -14.03
CA ALA A 86 -3.77 -6.94 -14.91
C ALA A 86 -4.43 -6.21 -16.08
N ARG A 87 -5.08 -5.07 -15.81
CA ARG A 87 -5.66 -4.19 -16.83
C ARG A 87 -4.61 -3.66 -17.81
N LEU A 88 -3.48 -3.18 -17.31
CA LEU A 88 -2.40 -2.63 -18.14
C LEU A 88 -1.75 -3.69 -19.02
N LEU A 89 -1.77 -4.96 -18.61
CA LEU A 89 -1.25 -6.09 -19.39
C LEU A 89 -2.29 -6.74 -20.32
N ASN A 90 -3.54 -6.28 -20.30
CA ASN A 90 -4.58 -6.77 -21.19
C ASN A 90 -4.64 -5.93 -22.47
N ALA A 91 -4.32 -6.51 -23.63
CA ALA A 91 -4.34 -5.80 -24.92
C ALA A 91 -5.75 -5.31 -25.34
N ASP A 92 -6.81 -5.92 -24.81
CA ASP A 92 -8.18 -5.46 -25.05
C ASP A 92 -8.45 -4.13 -24.35
N GLU A 93 -7.77 -3.88 -23.21
CA GLU A 93 -7.96 -2.69 -22.36
C GLU A 93 -6.81 -1.67 -22.47
N ASN A 94 -5.64 -2.11 -22.91
CA ASN A 94 -4.46 -1.29 -23.17
C ASN A 94 -4.12 -1.28 -24.67
N PRO A 95 -4.51 -0.22 -25.41
CA PRO A 95 -4.24 -0.10 -26.84
C PRO A 95 -2.75 -0.18 -27.22
N ALA A 96 -1.83 0.16 -26.31
CA ALA A 96 -0.39 0.12 -26.57
C ALA A 96 0.13 -1.31 -26.84
N LEU A 97 -0.59 -2.34 -26.38
CA LEU A 97 -0.21 -3.74 -26.59
C LEU A 97 -0.77 -4.34 -27.88
N ARG A 98 -1.77 -3.70 -28.50
CA ARG A 98 -2.50 -4.26 -29.66
C ARG A 98 -1.63 -4.42 -30.92
N THR A 99 -0.51 -3.72 -30.99
CA THR A 99 0.44 -3.82 -32.11
C THR A 99 1.47 -4.93 -31.93
N LEU A 100 1.52 -5.59 -30.75
CA LEU A 100 2.42 -6.71 -30.49
C LEU A 100 1.93 -7.99 -31.19
N PRO A 101 2.80 -8.99 -31.41
CA PRO A 101 2.36 -10.31 -31.85
C PRO A 101 1.33 -10.91 -30.89
N THR A 102 0.34 -11.65 -31.41
CA THR A 102 -0.75 -12.24 -30.61
C THR A 102 -0.23 -13.08 -29.44
N ASP A 103 0.78 -13.92 -29.67
CA ASP A 103 1.38 -14.75 -28.61
C ASP A 103 1.97 -13.89 -27.47
N THR A 104 2.53 -12.72 -27.77
CA THR A 104 3.04 -11.78 -26.76
C THR A 104 1.91 -11.08 -26.01
N GLN A 105 0.81 -10.75 -26.69
CA GLN A 105 -0.38 -10.21 -26.04
C GLN A 105 -0.99 -11.23 -25.06
N ASP A 106 -1.04 -12.50 -25.45
CA ASP A 106 -1.54 -13.58 -24.60
C ASP A 106 -0.63 -13.82 -23.40
N GLN A 107 0.69 -13.83 -23.60
CA GLN A 107 1.67 -13.92 -22.50
C GLN A 107 1.53 -12.77 -21.51
N ALA A 108 1.38 -11.53 -22.00
CA ALA A 108 1.17 -10.38 -21.14
C ALA A 108 -0.12 -10.53 -20.32
N ARG A 109 -1.22 -10.94 -20.97
CA ARG A 109 -2.51 -11.17 -20.29
C ARG A 109 -2.38 -12.24 -19.19
N THR A 110 -1.71 -13.36 -19.47
CA THR A 110 -1.46 -14.41 -18.48
C THR A 110 -0.63 -13.88 -17.31
N ALA A 111 0.47 -13.17 -17.57
CA ALA A 111 1.29 -12.60 -16.50
C ALA A 111 0.51 -11.60 -15.62
N GLY A 112 -0.39 -10.81 -16.20
CA GLY A 112 -1.27 -9.92 -15.45
C GLY A 112 -2.29 -10.65 -14.58
N ALA A 113 -2.90 -11.72 -15.10
CA ALA A 113 -3.81 -12.57 -14.33
C ALA A 113 -3.08 -13.28 -13.18
N ASP A 114 -1.90 -13.86 -13.46
CA ASP A 114 -1.08 -14.53 -12.46
C ASP A 114 -0.66 -13.57 -11.34
N PHE A 115 -0.32 -12.31 -11.67
CA PHE A 115 0.01 -11.30 -10.66
C PHE A 115 -1.19 -10.98 -9.75
N ALA A 116 -2.38 -10.81 -10.33
CA ALA A 116 -3.61 -10.56 -9.57
C ALA A 116 -4.00 -11.73 -8.66
N ASP A 117 -3.83 -12.96 -9.15
CA ASP A 117 -4.10 -14.17 -8.37
C ASP A 117 -3.05 -14.42 -7.29
N HIS A 118 -1.78 -14.10 -7.54
CA HIS A 118 -0.68 -14.30 -6.60
C HIS A 118 -0.75 -13.35 -5.39
N ASP A 119 -1.18 -12.10 -5.60
CA ASP A 119 -1.40 -11.13 -4.50
C ASP A 119 -2.43 -11.63 -3.48
N ALA A 120 -3.48 -12.31 -3.95
CA ALA A 120 -4.46 -12.95 -3.09
C ALA A 120 -3.87 -14.07 -2.19
N TYR A 121 -2.66 -14.55 -2.49
CA TYR A 121 -1.98 -15.63 -1.77
C TYR A 121 -0.85 -15.15 -0.85
N ILE A 122 -0.10 -14.09 -1.21
CA ILE A 122 1.03 -13.59 -0.40
C ILE A 122 0.55 -12.82 0.84
N THR A 123 -0.65 -12.25 0.80
CA THR A 123 -1.24 -11.59 1.96
C THR A 123 -2.23 -12.55 2.61
N PRO A 124 -1.83 -13.45 3.55
CA PRO A 124 -2.82 -14.14 4.38
C PRO A 124 -3.52 -13.06 5.22
N ARG A 125 -4.61 -12.53 4.66
CA ARG A 125 -5.42 -11.43 5.22
C ARG A 125 -5.78 -11.69 6.68
N THR A 126 -5.90 -12.97 7.04
CA THR A 126 -6.15 -13.46 8.39
C THR A 126 -5.03 -13.16 9.40
N ASP A 127 -3.76 -13.23 9.00
CA ASP A 127 -2.60 -13.07 9.90
C ASP A 127 -2.30 -11.60 10.17
N ILE A 128 -2.46 -10.74 9.15
CA ILE A 128 -2.36 -9.28 9.33
C ILE A 128 -3.55 -8.78 10.14
N ALA A 129 -4.78 -9.23 9.86
CA ALA A 129 -5.96 -8.86 10.64
C ALA A 129 -5.80 -9.25 12.12
N LYS A 130 -5.24 -10.43 12.41
CA LYS A 130 -4.95 -10.85 13.79
C LYS A 130 -3.91 -9.95 14.46
N THR A 131 -2.78 -9.70 13.78
CA THR A 131 -1.72 -8.83 14.30
C THR A 131 -2.23 -7.40 14.55
N VAL A 132 -3.05 -6.88 13.64
CA VAL A 132 -3.70 -5.58 13.76
C VAL A 132 -4.67 -5.57 14.94
N TYR A 133 -5.52 -6.60 15.12
CA TYR A 133 -6.44 -6.71 16.25
C TYR A 133 -5.70 -6.70 17.59
N ASP A 134 -4.57 -7.42 17.68
CA ASP A 134 -3.77 -7.51 18.91
C ASP A 134 -3.16 -6.15 19.33
N LEU A 135 -3.01 -5.18 18.42
CA LEU A 135 -2.52 -3.83 18.74
C LEU A 135 -3.52 -2.97 19.52
N ASN A 136 -4.81 -3.29 19.48
CA ASN A 136 -5.87 -2.62 20.25
C ASN A 136 -7.09 -3.55 20.36
N PRO A 137 -7.12 -4.44 21.35
CA PRO A 137 -8.27 -5.30 21.58
C PRO A 137 -9.44 -4.42 22.04
N LEU A 138 -10.46 -4.28 21.19
CA LEU A 138 -11.73 -3.64 21.56
C LEU A 138 -12.42 -4.40 22.70
#